data_AF-A0A023G250-F1
#
_entry.id   AF-A0A023G250-F1
#
_cell.length_a   1.000
_cell.length_b   1.000
_cell.length_c   1.000
_cell.angle_alpha   90.00
_cell.angle_beta   90.00
_cell.angle_gamma   90.00
#
_symmetry.space_group_name_H-M   'P 1'
#
loop_
_entity.id
_entity.type
_entity.pdbx_description
1 polymer ?
#
loop_
_entity_poly.entity_id
_entity_poly.type
_entity_poly.pdbx_seq_one_letter_code
_entity_poly.pdbx_strand_id
1 'polypeptide(L)'
;MFLYLLALNLFVAAWDHPVTLAEDTGIDYRCASILTVDSIGECEGEVGDIRWIYNNNNKICFSYKSCKGGNPLPDFDSENECLTTCSGH
;
A
#
# COMPACT_ATOMS: atom_id res chain seq x y z
N MET A 1 -2.08 34.77 -21.39
CA MET A 1 -2.92 33.57 -21.45
C MET A 1 -2.07 32.35 -21.81
N PHE A 2 -1.05 32.03 -21.00
CA PHE A 2 -0.14 30.90 -21.23
C PHE A 2 0.18 30.11 -19.93
N LEU A 3 -0.37 30.53 -18.79
CA LEU A 3 -0.11 29.90 -17.49
C LEU A 3 -1.08 28.75 -17.15
N TYR A 4 -2.15 28.56 -17.93
CA TYR A 4 -3.16 27.53 -17.65
C TYR A 4 -2.81 26.13 -18.17
N LEU A 5 -1.89 26.01 -19.13
CA LEU A 5 -1.61 24.73 -19.80
C LEU A 5 -0.51 23.89 -19.12
N LEU A 6 0.22 24.46 -18.17
CA LEU A 6 1.25 23.73 -17.40
C LEU A 6 0.65 22.91 -16.24
N ALA A 7 -0.56 23.23 -15.79
CA ALA A 7 -1.19 22.53 -14.67
C ALA A 7 -1.76 21.15 -15.03
N LEU A 8 -2.02 20.85 -16.31
CA LEU A 8 -2.62 19.57 -16.71
C LEU A 8 -1.62 18.42 -16.94
N ASN A 9 -0.31 18.69 -16.96
CA ASN A 9 0.70 17.64 -17.25
C ASN A 9 1.30 17.00 -15.99
N LEU A 10 0.96 17.47 -14.79
CA LEU A 10 1.49 16.92 -13.54
C LEU A 10 0.70 15.70 -13.02
N PHE A 11 -0.45 15.36 -13.62
CA PHE A 11 -1.31 14.26 -13.14
C PHE A 11 -0.99 12.89 -13.76
N VAL A 12 -0.13 12.82 -14.78
CA VAL A 12 0.11 11.56 -15.53
C VAL A 12 1.25 10.73 -14.92
N ALA A 13 2.11 11.32 -14.09
CA ALA A 13 3.24 10.61 -13.47
C ALA A 13 2.91 9.90 -12.13
N ALA A 14 1.67 10.04 -11.62
CA ALA A 14 1.29 9.53 -10.30
C ALA A 14 0.72 8.10 -10.31
N TRP A 15 0.76 7.40 -11.45
CA TRP A 15 0.02 6.14 -11.64
C TRP A 15 0.84 4.88 -11.29
N ASP A 16 2.10 5.02 -10.91
CA ASP A 16 2.94 3.87 -10.51
C ASP A 16 3.04 3.66 -8.99
N HIS A 17 2.50 4.56 -8.18
CA HIS A 17 2.44 4.38 -6.73
C HIS A 17 1.07 4.83 -6.20
N PRO A 18 0.25 3.93 -5.64
CA PRO A 18 -1.04 4.29 -5.02
C PRO A 18 -0.78 5.02 -3.69
N VAL A 19 -0.26 6.24 -3.77
CA VAL A 19 0.04 7.13 -2.64
C VAL A 19 -0.40 8.54 -3.03
N THR A 20 -1.69 8.76 -3.22
CA THR A 20 -2.22 10.13 -3.43
C THR A 20 -3.49 10.45 -2.64
N LEU A 21 -3.90 9.60 -1.67
CA LEU A 21 -5.10 9.86 -0.84
C LEU A 21 -4.82 9.97 0.67
N ALA A 22 -3.58 9.73 1.11
CA ALA A 22 -3.22 9.78 2.53
C ALA A 22 -2.83 11.19 3.03
N GLU A 23 -2.51 12.13 2.13
CA GLU A 23 -1.89 13.41 2.53
C GLU A 23 -2.84 14.46 3.13
N ASP A 24 -4.17 14.26 3.13
CA ASP A 24 -5.12 15.27 3.67
C ASP A 24 -6.22 14.69 4.59
N THR A 25 -6.26 13.36 4.78
CA THR A 25 -7.31 12.71 5.59
C THR A 25 -6.83 12.24 6.96
N GLY A 26 -5.52 12.27 7.22
CA GLY A 26 -4.92 11.71 8.44
C GLY A 26 -4.95 10.17 8.50
N ILE A 27 -5.25 9.52 7.38
CA ILE A 27 -5.30 8.05 7.27
C ILE A 27 -3.90 7.53 6.91
N ASP A 28 -3.45 6.48 7.59
CA ASP A 28 -2.17 5.82 7.30
C ASP A 28 -2.16 5.33 5.85
N TYR A 29 -1.12 5.69 5.09
CA TYR A 29 -0.99 5.32 3.67
C TYR A 29 -1.02 3.81 3.45
N ARG A 30 -0.63 3.01 4.46
CA ARG A 30 -0.66 1.56 4.38
C ARG A 30 -2.08 1.00 4.26
N CYS A 31 -3.09 1.77 4.71
CA CYS A 31 -4.50 1.44 4.56
C CYS A 31 -5.05 1.68 3.15
N ALA A 32 -4.29 2.31 2.24
CA ALA A 32 -4.73 2.57 0.86
C ALA A 32 -4.41 1.41 -0.12
N SER A 33 -3.74 0.35 0.35
CA SER A 33 -3.35 -0.79 -0.48
C SER A 33 -4.56 -1.59 -0.98
N ILE A 34 -4.46 -2.10 -2.20
CA ILE A 34 -5.44 -3.03 -2.81
C ILE A 34 -4.81 -4.38 -3.16
N LEU A 35 -3.62 -4.65 -2.65
CA LEU A 35 -2.86 -5.87 -2.91
C LEU A 35 -3.61 -7.11 -2.39
N THR A 36 -3.46 -8.22 -3.09
CA THR A 36 -3.94 -9.55 -2.70
C THR A 36 -2.76 -10.50 -2.51
N VAL A 37 -2.99 -11.64 -1.84
CA VAL A 37 -1.99 -12.71 -1.70
C VAL A 37 -1.39 -13.10 -3.05
N ASP A 38 -2.23 -13.26 -4.08
CA ASP A 38 -1.81 -13.65 -5.42
C ASP A 38 -0.93 -12.59 -6.11
N SER A 39 -1.07 -11.31 -5.73
CA SER A 39 -0.32 -10.20 -6.33
C SER A 39 1.08 -10.00 -5.75
N ILE A 40 1.34 -10.50 -4.55
CA ILE A 40 2.63 -10.29 -3.84
C ILE A 40 3.71 -11.23 -4.36
N GLY A 41 3.33 -12.29 -5.06
CA GLY A 41 4.27 -13.28 -5.60
C GLY A 41 4.96 -14.10 -4.52
N GLU A 42 5.76 -15.07 -4.95
CA GLU A 42 6.59 -15.88 -4.06
C GLU A 42 8.01 -15.31 -3.99
N CYS A 43 8.70 -15.57 -2.88
CA CYS A 43 10.10 -15.18 -2.76
C CYS A 43 10.98 -16.05 -3.65
N GLU A 44 11.74 -15.43 -4.56
CA GLU A 44 12.80 -16.11 -5.32
C GLU A 44 14.04 -16.43 -4.46
N GLY A 45 14.12 -15.87 -3.24
CA GLY A 45 15.26 -15.97 -2.34
C GLY A 45 14.87 -16.26 -0.89
N GLU A 46 15.59 -15.66 0.06
CA GLU A 46 15.34 -15.89 1.48
C GLU A 46 13.97 -15.35 1.92
N VAL A 47 13.19 -16.25 2.53
CA VAL A 47 11.93 -15.94 3.18
C VAL A 47 12.21 -15.23 4.51
N GLY A 48 11.58 -14.07 4.68
CA GLY A 48 11.60 -13.26 5.90
C GLY A 48 10.43 -13.57 6.83
N ASP A 49 10.12 -12.59 7.68
CA ASP A 49 9.06 -12.69 8.68
C ASP A 49 7.66 -12.62 8.07
N ILE A 50 6.68 -13.08 8.85
CA ILE A 50 5.27 -12.89 8.53
C ILE A 50 4.91 -11.42 8.73
N ARG A 51 4.30 -10.82 7.71
CA ARG A 51 3.85 -9.43 7.68
C ARG A 51 2.37 -9.38 7.32
N TRP A 52 1.72 -8.26 7.60
CA TRP A 52 0.28 -8.09 7.39
C TRP A 52 0.01 -6.90 6.48
N ILE A 53 -0.85 -7.07 5.47
CA ILE A 53 -1.26 -5.99 4.57
C ILE A 53 -2.76 -5.82 4.66
N TYR A 54 -3.19 -4.57 4.70
CA TYR A 54 -4.60 -4.22 4.58
C TYR A 54 -4.99 -4.17 3.10
N ASN A 55 -6.10 -4.82 2.76
CA ASN A 55 -6.72 -4.69 1.45
C ASN A 55 -7.97 -3.80 1.58
N ASN A 56 -7.90 -2.62 0.97
CA ASN A 56 -8.96 -1.63 1.04
C ASN A 56 -10.20 -1.96 0.19
N ASN A 57 -10.07 -2.87 -0.79
CA ASN A 57 -11.21 -3.27 -1.63
C ASN A 57 -12.19 -4.16 -0.87
N ASN A 58 -11.69 -5.12 -0.08
CA ASN A 58 -12.51 -6.05 0.69
C ASN A 58 -12.45 -5.80 2.21
N LYS A 59 -11.67 -4.80 2.64
CA LYS A 59 -11.57 -4.32 4.02
C LYS A 59 -11.03 -5.38 5.01
N ILE A 60 -10.10 -6.23 4.55
CA ILE A 60 -9.47 -7.28 5.39
C ILE A 60 -7.96 -7.06 5.53
N CYS A 61 -7.40 -7.51 6.65
CA CYS A 61 -5.98 -7.74 6.80
C CYS A 61 -5.66 -9.19 6.43
N PHE A 62 -4.61 -9.41 5.64
CA PHE A 62 -4.12 -10.74 5.32
C PHE A 62 -2.61 -10.82 5.56
N SER A 63 -2.13 -12.00 5.92
CA SER A 63 -0.72 -12.24 6.15
C SER A 63 -0.01 -12.76 4.91
N TYR A 64 1.27 -12.42 4.78
CA TYR A 64 2.17 -12.97 3.79
C TYR A 64 3.56 -13.15 4.40
N LYS A 65 4.41 -13.93 3.74
CA LYS A 65 5.82 -14.03 4.12
C LYS A 65 6.61 -13.00 3.34
N SER A 66 7.29 -12.10 4.04
CA SER A 66 8.17 -11.13 3.39
C SER A 66 9.34 -11.82 2.70
N CYS A 67 9.92 -11.16 1.71
CA CYS A 67 11.15 -11.61 1.06
C CYS A 67 12.28 -10.68 1.48
N LYS A 68 13.40 -11.24 1.97
CA LYS A 68 14.55 -10.41 2.33
C LYS A 68 15.13 -9.77 1.07
N GLY A 69 15.36 -8.45 1.13
CA GLY A 69 15.90 -7.69 0.01
C GLY A 69 14.89 -7.35 -1.09
N GLY A 70 13.60 -7.67 -0.90
CA GLY A 70 12.52 -7.19 -1.76
C GLY A 70 12.20 -5.72 -1.53
N ASN A 71 11.39 -5.15 -2.44
CA ASN A 71 10.86 -3.79 -2.25
C ASN A 71 9.93 -3.76 -1.03
N PRO A 72 9.97 -2.69 -0.21
CA PRO A 72 9.07 -2.55 0.93
C PRO A 72 7.62 -2.47 0.45
N LEU A 73 6.76 -3.26 1.07
CA LEU A 73 5.31 -3.19 0.89
C LEU A 73 4.67 -2.37 2.02
N PRO A 74 3.48 -1.82 1.80
CA PRO A 74 2.72 -1.11 2.84
C PRO A 74 2.17 -2.10 3.89
N ASP A 75 3.05 -2.64 4.71
CA ASP A 75 2.74 -3.72 5.64
C ASP A 75 2.83 -3.31 7.13
N PHE A 76 2.37 -4.21 7.98
CA PHE A 76 2.34 -4.11 9.43
C PHE A 76 3.02 -5.33 10.05
N ASP A 77 3.49 -5.17 11.29
CA ASP A 77 4.18 -6.24 12.03
C ASP A 77 3.18 -7.29 12.55
N SER A 78 1.91 -6.91 12.71
CA SER A 78 0.88 -7.79 13.25
C SER A 78 -0.51 -7.53 12.66
N GLU A 79 -1.37 -8.56 12.71
CA GLU A 79 -2.78 -8.46 12.33
C GLU A 79 -3.51 -7.40 13.14
N ASN A 80 -3.27 -7.37 14.44
CA ASN A 80 -3.91 -6.44 15.34
C ASN A 80 -3.55 -4.99 15.00
N GLU A 81 -2.27 -4.70 14.72
CA GLU A 81 -1.86 -3.38 14.27
C GLU A 81 -2.59 -3.00 12.96
N CYS A 82 -2.54 -3.88 11.95
CA CYS A 82 -3.22 -3.67 10.68
C CYS A 82 -4.72 -3.35 10.86
N LEU A 83 -5.43 -4.14 11.67
CA LEU A 83 -6.85 -3.90 11.95
C LEU A 83 -7.05 -2.60 12.72
N THR A 84 -6.35 -2.39 13.84
CA THR A 84 -6.55 -1.17 14.64
C THR A 84 -6.23 0.12 13.89
N THR A 85 -5.28 0.07 12.95
CA THR A 85 -4.92 1.23 12.12
C THR A 85 -5.91 1.44 10.97
N CYS A 86 -6.42 0.38 10.32
CA CYS A 86 -7.19 0.51 9.07
C CYS A 86 -8.69 0.17 9.19
N SER A 87 -9.10 -0.67 10.15
CA SER A 87 -10.50 -1.05 10.37
C SER A 87 -11.26 0.08 11.07
N GLY A 88 -11.72 1.04 10.27
CA GLY A 88 -12.39 2.25 10.74
C GLY A 88 -12.44 3.38 9.72
N HIS A 89 -11.74 3.20 8.58
CA HIS A 89 -11.63 4.12 7.47
C HIS A 89 -12.19 3.50 6.16
#